data_AF-A0A291W3F0-F1
#
_entry.id   AF-A0A291W3F0-F1
#
_cell.length_a   1.000
_cell.length_b   1.000
_cell.length_c   1.000
_cell.angle_alpha   90.00
_cell.angle_beta   90.00
_cell.angle_gamma   90.00
#
_symmetry.space_group_name_H-M   'P 1'
#
loop_
_entity.id
_entity.type
_entity.pdbx_description
1 polymer ?
#
loop_
_entity_poly.entity_id
_entity_poly.type
_entity_poly.pdbx_seq_one_letter_code
_entity_poly.pdbx_strand_id
1 'polypeptide(L)'
;MTHTAAPAFAYTDVLAAVRAGIRMTAEEAGRSLTNQRFTWITAAALTYLDNPEAPWADVVARRETIAAAKAAENRQEKNSSPDPRHDIRCTYDQVSRAVNKAVDTTAETVRNLAPDDIDNFVVNAVLTLLEQPDASFDDIVIESYGGEEPDHVSAWLMDVTMDDDEFEAHLAAMNDGYLAAVQAFRLTA
;
A
#
# COMPACT_ATOMS: atom_id res chain seq x y z
N MET A 1 26.16 18.58 -21.42
CA MET A 1 25.80 17.70 -20.28
C MET A 1 24.68 16.81 -20.76
N THR A 2 24.95 15.53 -20.98
CA THR A 2 23.92 14.54 -21.33
C THR A 2 23.11 14.25 -20.06
N HIS A 3 21.85 14.66 -20.02
CA HIS A 3 20.91 14.16 -19.02
C HIS A 3 20.68 12.68 -19.31
N THR A 4 21.32 11.80 -18.55
CA THR A 4 20.91 10.41 -18.48
C THR A 4 19.47 10.41 -17.95
N ALA A 5 18.53 9.91 -18.76
CA ALA A 5 17.16 9.75 -18.30
C ALA A 5 17.17 8.91 -17.02
N ALA A 6 16.41 9.32 -16.01
CA ALA A 6 16.29 8.56 -14.78
C ALA A 6 15.85 7.13 -15.11
N PRO A 7 16.39 6.10 -14.43
CA PRO A 7 15.97 4.72 -14.66
C PRO A 7 14.46 4.61 -14.44
N ALA A 8 13.80 3.89 -15.34
CA ALA A 8 12.37 3.61 -15.26
C ALA A 8 12.15 2.12 -15.00
N PHE A 9 11.35 1.81 -13.99
CA PHE A 9 11.02 0.47 -13.52
C PHE A 9 9.84 -0.09 -14.30
N ALA A 10 9.77 -1.42 -14.48
CA ALA A 10 8.55 -2.03 -14.98
C ALA A 10 7.43 -1.90 -13.94
N TYR A 11 6.19 -1.72 -14.40
CA TYR A 11 5.04 -1.76 -13.50
C TYR A 11 4.99 -3.05 -12.67
N THR A 12 5.41 -4.18 -13.25
CA THR A 12 5.51 -5.47 -12.54
C THR A 12 6.53 -5.45 -11.41
N ASP A 13 7.64 -4.74 -11.58
CA ASP A 13 8.69 -4.61 -10.57
C ASP A 13 8.19 -3.71 -9.44
N VAL A 14 7.49 -2.61 -9.78
CA VAL A 14 6.83 -1.75 -8.78
C VAL A 14 5.80 -2.53 -7.98
N LEU A 15 4.96 -3.34 -8.65
CA LEU A 15 3.98 -4.18 -7.98
C LEU A 15 4.64 -5.22 -7.06
N ALA A 16 5.78 -5.80 -7.49
CA ALA A 16 6.56 -6.71 -6.67
C ALA A 16 7.11 -6.01 -5.42
N ALA A 17 7.70 -4.82 -5.58
CA ALA A 17 8.23 -4.01 -4.49
C ALA A 17 7.13 -3.60 -3.49
N VAL A 18 5.97 -3.13 -3.97
CA VAL A 18 4.81 -2.80 -3.11
C VAL A 18 4.38 -4.01 -2.27
N ARG A 19 4.27 -5.18 -2.89
CA ARG A 19 3.87 -6.41 -2.19
C ARG A 19 4.92 -6.89 -1.19
N ALA A 20 6.20 -6.81 -1.55
CA ALA A 20 7.30 -7.24 -0.71
C ALA A 20 7.47 -6.30 0.50
N GLY A 21 7.43 -4.97 0.28
CA GLY A 21 7.51 -3.98 1.35
C GLY A 21 6.37 -4.14 2.36
N ILE A 22 5.13 -4.25 1.88
CA ILE A 22 3.96 -4.49 2.75
C ILE A 22 4.07 -5.79 3.53
N ARG A 23 4.58 -6.87 2.92
CA ARG A 23 4.79 -8.14 3.61
C ARG A 23 5.82 -8.00 4.71
N MET A 24 6.97 -7.42 4.41
CA MET A 24 8.02 -7.22 5.39
C MET A 24 7.51 -6.36 6.56
N THR A 25 6.82 -5.25 6.27
CA THR A 25 6.21 -4.44 7.34
C THR A 25 5.22 -5.23 8.19
N ALA A 26 4.37 -6.06 7.58
CA ALA A 26 3.41 -6.86 8.34
C ALA A 26 4.10 -7.89 9.24
N GLU A 27 5.13 -8.57 8.73
CA GLU A 27 5.93 -9.54 9.47
C GLU A 27 6.62 -8.88 10.67
N GLU A 28 7.26 -7.74 10.46
CA GLU A 28 7.99 -6.99 11.50
C GLU A 28 7.07 -6.27 12.50
N ALA A 29 5.86 -5.90 12.08
CA ALA A 29 4.84 -5.38 13.00
C ALA A 29 4.07 -6.48 13.74
N GLY A 30 4.37 -7.76 13.49
CA GLY A 30 3.64 -8.89 14.08
C GLY A 30 2.17 -8.97 13.66
N ARG A 31 1.82 -8.44 12.48
CA ARG A 31 0.45 -8.33 11.96
C ARG A 31 0.19 -9.30 10.82
N SER A 32 -1.08 -9.68 10.68
CA SER A 32 -1.51 -10.47 9.52
C SER A 32 -1.48 -9.62 8.24
N LEU A 33 -0.99 -10.18 7.14
CA LEU A 33 -1.15 -9.64 5.78
C LEU A 33 -2.62 -9.47 5.35
N THR A 34 -3.56 -10.10 6.05
CA THR A 34 -5.00 -9.93 5.83
C THR A 34 -5.57 -8.70 6.51
N ASN A 35 -4.80 -8.02 7.37
CA ASN A 35 -5.20 -6.77 8.00
C ASN A 35 -5.60 -5.75 6.92
N GLN A 36 -6.75 -5.08 7.12
CA GLN A 36 -7.29 -4.16 6.13
C GLN A 36 -6.34 -2.99 5.84
N ARG A 37 -5.48 -2.60 6.79
CA ARG A 37 -4.52 -1.50 6.67
C ARG A 37 -3.64 -1.69 5.45
N PHE A 38 -3.04 -2.87 5.33
CA PHE A 38 -2.17 -3.23 4.22
C PHE A 38 -2.93 -3.36 2.89
N THR A 39 -4.19 -3.81 2.94
CA THR A 39 -5.03 -3.91 1.74
C THR A 39 -5.42 -2.52 1.21
N TRP A 40 -5.74 -1.57 2.10
CA TRP A 40 -6.01 -0.18 1.73
C TRP A 40 -4.77 0.51 1.15
N ILE A 41 -3.61 0.40 1.81
CA ILE A 41 -2.37 0.99 1.30
C ILE A 41 -2.01 0.40 -0.07
N THR A 42 -2.14 -0.91 -0.27
CA THR A 42 -1.93 -1.54 -1.58
C THR A 42 -2.87 -0.95 -2.64
N ALA A 43 -4.16 -0.85 -2.33
CA ALA A 43 -5.14 -0.31 -3.27
C ALA A 43 -4.83 1.15 -3.63
N ALA A 44 -4.54 1.98 -2.62
CA ALA A 44 -4.24 3.39 -2.79
C ALA A 44 -2.95 3.60 -3.59
N ALA A 45 -1.87 2.89 -3.26
CA ALA A 45 -0.59 3.02 -3.96
C ALA A 45 -0.72 2.69 -5.45
N LEU A 46 -1.39 1.59 -5.79
CA LEU A 46 -1.60 1.23 -7.18
C LEU A 46 -2.52 2.24 -7.89
N THR A 47 -3.58 2.71 -7.23
CA THR A 47 -4.51 3.69 -7.81
C THR A 47 -3.81 5.01 -8.11
N TYR A 48 -3.01 5.53 -7.17
CA TYR A 48 -2.24 6.77 -7.36
C TYR A 48 -1.06 6.62 -8.33
N LEU A 49 -0.53 5.41 -8.48
CA LEU A 49 0.45 5.12 -9.51
C LEU A 49 -0.17 5.19 -10.92
N ASP A 50 -1.37 4.65 -11.10
CA ASP A 50 -2.09 4.69 -12.37
C ASP A 50 -2.62 6.10 -12.69
N ASN A 51 -3.12 6.81 -11.66
CA ASN A 51 -3.62 8.18 -11.77
C ASN A 51 -3.36 8.94 -10.45
N PRO A 52 -2.38 9.85 -10.39
CA PRO A 52 -2.06 10.61 -9.18
C PRO A 52 -3.22 11.43 -8.63
N GLU A 53 -4.17 11.82 -9.48
CA GLU A 53 -5.35 12.63 -9.11
C GLU A 53 -6.62 11.78 -8.94
N ALA A 54 -6.50 10.46 -8.85
CA ALA A 54 -7.64 9.58 -8.68
C ALA A 54 -8.45 9.93 -7.40
N PRO A 55 -9.78 9.98 -7.47
CA PRO A 55 -10.62 10.14 -6.30
C PRO A 55 -10.55 8.91 -5.39
N TRP A 56 -10.87 9.09 -4.11
CA TRP A 56 -10.93 7.98 -3.13
C TRP A 56 -11.88 6.85 -3.56
N ALA A 57 -12.95 7.16 -4.29
CA ALA A 57 -13.87 6.18 -4.86
C ALA A 57 -13.16 5.10 -5.70
N ASP A 58 -12.11 5.46 -6.44
CA ASP A 58 -11.34 4.53 -7.26
C ASP A 58 -10.44 3.63 -6.39
N VAL A 59 -9.95 4.15 -5.26
CA VAL A 59 -9.24 3.37 -4.25
C VAL A 59 -10.16 2.31 -3.64
N VAL A 60 -11.39 2.70 -3.27
CA VAL A 60 -12.40 1.77 -2.74
C VAL A 60 -12.69 0.65 -3.74
N ALA A 61 -12.99 1.00 -5.00
CA ALA A 61 -13.26 0.02 -6.06
C ALA A 61 -12.07 -0.93 -6.30
N ARG A 62 -10.84 -0.41 -6.24
CA ARG A 62 -9.63 -1.23 -6.35
C ARG A 62 -9.45 -2.16 -5.16
N ARG A 63 -9.71 -1.68 -3.93
CA ARG A 63 -9.65 -2.49 -2.71
C ARG A 63 -10.62 -3.68 -2.78
N GLU A 64 -11.84 -3.46 -3.27
CA GLU A 64 -12.82 -4.53 -3.49
C GLU A 64 -12.31 -5.58 -4.47
N THR A 65 -11.69 -5.14 -5.57
CA THR A 65 -11.09 -6.03 -6.58
C THR A 65 -9.97 -6.88 -5.97
N ILE A 66 -9.09 -6.27 -5.16
CA ILE A 66 -8.00 -6.98 -4.47
C ILE A 66 -8.55 -7.99 -3.45
N ALA A 67 -9.57 -7.59 -2.67
CA ALA A 67 -10.20 -8.48 -1.69
C ALA A 67 -10.87 -9.68 -2.37
N ALA A 68 -11.58 -9.46 -3.48
CA ALA A 68 -12.19 -10.52 -4.27
C ALA A 68 -11.14 -11.48 -4.86
N ALA A 69 -10.02 -10.94 -5.37
CA ALA A 69 -8.92 -11.75 -5.89
C ALA A 69 -8.27 -12.62 -4.80
N LYS A 70 -7.97 -12.05 -3.62
CA LYS A 70 -7.47 -12.81 -2.46
C LYS A 70 -8.43 -13.94 -2.06
N ALA A 71 -9.75 -13.67 -2.06
CA ALA A 71 -10.76 -14.68 -1.77
C ALA A 71 -10.85 -15.79 -2.83
N ALA A 72 -10.58 -15.47 -4.11
CA ALA A 72 -10.56 -16.43 -5.21
C ALA A 72 -9.27 -17.26 -5.26
N GLU A 73 -8.11 -16.68 -4.93
CA GLU A 73 -6.84 -17.41 -4.80
C GLU A 73 -6.92 -18.52 -3.74
N ASN A 74 -7.60 -18.26 -2.62
CA ASN A 74 -7.91 -19.27 -1.60
C ASN A 74 -8.79 -20.42 -2.14
N ARG A 75 -9.48 -20.23 -3.27
CA ARG A 75 -10.28 -21.26 -3.96
C ARG A 75 -9.54 -21.97 -5.10
N GLN A 76 -8.24 -21.74 -5.28
CA GLN A 76 -7.38 -22.32 -6.33
C GLN A 76 -7.83 -22.04 -7.79
N GLU A 77 -8.58 -20.97 -8.03
CA GLU A 77 -8.94 -20.54 -9.38
C GLU A 77 -7.78 -19.75 -10.00
N LYS A 78 -6.79 -20.46 -10.55
CA LYS A 78 -5.59 -19.85 -11.13
C LYS A 78 -5.80 -19.51 -12.61
N ASN A 79 -6.56 -18.45 -12.88
CA ASN A 79 -6.58 -17.84 -14.22
C ASN A 79 -5.58 -16.69 -14.29
N SER A 80 -4.37 -16.99 -14.78
CA SER A 80 -3.32 -15.99 -15.00
C SER A 80 -3.43 -15.41 -16.41
N SER A 81 -4.31 -14.42 -16.60
CA SER A 81 -4.17 -13.52 -17.75
C SER A 81 -2.95 -12.61 -17.50
N PRO A 82 -2.12 -12.32 -18.52
CA PRO A 82 -1.05 -11.32 -18.38
C PRO A 82 -1.63 -9.99 -17.90
N ASP A 83 -0.96 -9.33 -16.96
CA ASP A 83 -1.35 -7.98 -16.53
C ASP A 83 -1.18 -7.04 -17.75
N PRO A 84 -2.24 -6.34 -18.20
CA PRO A 84 -2.18 -5.46 -19.36
C PRO A 84 -1.17 -4.31 -19.19
N ARG A 85 -0.66 -4.09 -17.97
CA ARG A 85 0.32 -3.04 -17.62
C ARG A 85 1.77 -3.49 -17.74
N HIS A 86 2.06 -4.68 -18.26
CA HIS A 86 3.42 -5.21 -18.40
C HIS A 86 4.41 -4.22 -19.06
N ASP A 87 3.95 -3.46 -20.05
CA ASP A 87 4.80 -2.53 -20.81
C ASP A 87 4.86 -1.11 -20.21
N ILE A 88 4.13 -0.85 -19.12
CA ILE A 88 4.16 0.44 -18.43
C ILE A 88 5.48 0.59 -17.67
N ARG A 89 6.09 1.77 -17.82
CA ARG A 89 7.31 2.16 -17.13
C ARG A 89 7.04 3.29 -16.14
N CYS A 90 7.54 3.14 -14.92
CA CYS A 90 7.38 4.09 -13.84
C CYS A 90 8.73 4.63 -13.41
N THR A 91 8.86 5.93 -13.21
CA THR A 91 10.05 6.54 -12.59
C THR A 91 10.02 6.37 -11.07
N TYR A 92 11.19 6.40 -10.43
CA TYR A 92 11.29 6.38 -8.96
C TYR A 92 10.37 7.43 -8.31
N ASP A 93 10.40 8.66 -8.84
CA ASP A 93 9.63 9.80 -8.37
C ASP A 93 8.10 9.60 -8.49
N GLN A 94 7.63 8.90 -9.53
CA GLN A 94 6.22 8.50 -9.62
C GLN A 94 5.85 7.47 -8.54
N VAL A 95 6.70 6.48 -8.30
CA VAL A 95 6.45 5.45 -7.27
C VAL A 95 6.49 6.07 -5.88
N SER A 96 7.50 6.89 -5.58
CA SER A 96 7.65 7.61 -4.32
C SER A 96 6.42 8.47 -4.00
N ARG A 97 5.97 9.30 -4.94
CA ARG A 97 4.73 10.08 -4.73
C ARG A 97 3.51 9.21 -4.51
N ALA A 98 3.35 8.15 -5.29
CA ALA A 98 2.19 7.27 -5.19
C ALA A 98 2.11 6.56 -3.83
N VAL A 99 3.24 6.03 -3.33
CA VAL A 99 3.29 5.29 -2.06
C VAL A 99 3.16 6.24 -0.86
N ASN A 100 3.80 7.41 -0.89
CA ASN A 100 3.61 8.43 0.15
C ASN A 100 2.15 8.90 0.22
N LYS A 101 1.57 9.29 -0.93
CA LYS A 101 0.16 9.69 -0.97
C LYS A 101 -0.78 8.59 -0.51
N ALA A 102 -0.45 7.33 -0.80
CA ALA A 102 -1.23 6.19 -0.38
C ALA A 102 -1.30 6.06 1.14
N VAL A 103 -0.16 6.15 1.83
CA VAL A 103 -0.15 6.04 3.29
C VAL A 103 -0.79 7.26 3.96
N ASP A 104 -0.53 8.47 3.46
CA ASP A 104 -1.14 9.71 3.93
C ASP A 104 -2.66 9.66 3.83
N THR A 105 -3.17 9.39 2.62
CA THR A 105 -4.62 9.39 2.37
C THR A 105 -5.31 8.26 3.10
N THR A 106 -4.66 7.10 3.25
CA THR A 106 -5.22 5.98 4.03
C THR A 106 -5.30 6.33 5.51
N ALA A 107 -4.25 6.93 6.07
CA ALA A 107 -4.25 7.38 7.46
C ALA A 107 -5.38 8.38 7.73
N GLU A 108 -5.48 9.41 6.88
CA GLU A 108 -6.47 10.47 7.01
C GLU A 108 -7.89 9.94 6.79
N THR A 109 -8.13 9.23 5.69
CA THR A 109 -9.49 8.87 5.27
C THR A 109 -10.03 7.69 6.05
N VAL A 110 -9.19 6.69 6.35
CA VAL A 110 -9.64 5.45 6.96
C VAL A 110 -9.53 5.48 8.47
N ARG A 111 -8.50 6.14 9.02
CA ARG A 111 -8.26 6.16 10.46
C ARG A 111 -8.56 7.51 11.10
N ASN A 112 -8.72 8.57 10.30
CA ASN A 112 -8.77 9.94 10.79
C ASN A 112 -7.55 10.28 11.67
N LEU A 113 -6.37 9.81 11.23
CA LEU A 113 -5.09 9.97 11.90
C LEU A 113 -4.01 10.43 10.92
N ALA A 114 -2.88 10.87 11.46
CA ALA A 114 -1.65 11.02 10.68
C ALA A 114 -1.00 9.64 10.44
N PRO A 115 -0.12 9.51 9.43
CA PRO A 115 0.73 8.33 9.27
C PRO A 115 1.56 8.06 10.53
N ASP A 116 1.67 6.78 10.90
CA ASP A 116 2.50 6.31 12.02
C ASP A 116 3.74 5.54 11.52
N ASP A 117 4.49 4.91 12.42
CA ASP A 117 5.72 4.19 12.10
C ASP A 117 5.53 3.03 11.11
N ILE A 118 4.39 2.33 11.14
CA ILE A 118 4.07 1.29 10.17
C ILE A 118 3.91 1.91 8.77
N ASP A 119 3.25 3.05 8.64
CA ASP A 119 3.06 3.71 7.35
C ASP A 119 4.38 4.20 6.76
N ASN A 120 5.19 4.86 7.58
CA ASN A 120 6.50 5.35 7.19
C ASN A 120 7.42 4.19 6.77
N PHE A 121 7.37 3.08 7.51
CA PHE A 121 8.14 1.89 7.17
C PHE A 121 7.67 1.24 5.86
N VAL A 122 6.36 1.20 5.56
CA VAL A 122 5.88 0.76 4.23
C VAL A 122 6.53 1.58 3.11
N VAL A 123 6.54 2.90 3.22
CA VAL A 123 7.13 3.78 2.20
C VAL A 123 8.61 3.42 1.97
N ASN A 124 9.39 3.37 3.06
CA ASN A 124 10.82 3.11 3.01
C ASN A 124 11.12 1.71 2.48
N ALA A 125 10.40 0.69 2.94
CA ALA A 125 10.57 -0.68 2.46
C ALA A 125 10.25 -0.80 0.97
N VAL A 126 9.16 -0.19 0.49
CA VAL A 126 8.79 -0.25 -0.93
C VAL A 126 9.82 0.44 -1.82
N LEU A 127 10.32 1.61 -1.43
CA LEU A 127 11.29 2.35 -2.24
C LEU A 127 12.67 1.66 -2.25
N THR A 128 13.11 1.12 -1.11
CA THR A 128 14.36 0.37 -1.04
C THR A 128 14.27 -0.91 -1.88
N LEU A 129 13.19 -1.69 -1.74
CA LEU A 129 12.98 -2.94 -2.49
C LEU A 129 12.76 -2.73 -3.99
N LEU A 130 12.37 -1.51 -4.40
CA LEU A 130 12.30 -1.16 -5.81
C LEU A 130 13.70 -1.06 -6.44
N GLU A 131 14.67 -0.52 -5.70
CA GLU A 131 16.04 -0.35 -6.16
C GLU A 131 16.91 -1.59 -5.88
N GLN A 132 16.66 -2.26 -4.75
CA GLN A 132 17.40 -3.41 -4.23
C GLN A 132 16.40 -4.51 -3.82
N PRO A 133 15.94 -5.34 -4.78
CA PRO A 133 14.87 -6.33 -4.53
C PRO A 133 15.20 -7.41 -3.49
N ASP A 134 16.47 -7.56 -3.12
CA ASP A 134 17.00 -8.49 -2.13
C ASP A 134 17.38 -7.83 -0.79
N ALA A 135 17.09 -6.54 -0.61
CA ALA A 135 17.31 -5.83 0.65
C ALA A 135 16.57 -6.51 1.81
N SER A 136 17.28 -6.72 2.90
CA SER A 136 16.74 -7.20 4.17
C SER A 136 16.10 -6.08 4.98
N PHE A 137 15.40 -6.44 6.07
CA PHE A 137 14.90 -5.47 7.03
C PHE A 137 16.02 -4.57 7.57
N ASP A 138 17.16 -5.17 7.95
CA ASP A 138 18.34 -4.45 8.44
C ASP A 138 18.87 -3.45 7.41
N ASP A 139 18.94 -3.84 6.13
CA ASP A 139 19.40 -2.95 5.05
C ASP A 139 18.50 -1.71 4.95
N ILE A 140 17.17 -1.90 4.99
CA ILE A 140 16.18 -0.81 4.95
C ILE A 140 16.31 0.09 6.17
N VAL A 141 16.48 -0.50 7.37
CA VAL A 141 16.63 0.28 8.61
C VAL A 141 17.88 1.14 8.57
N ILE A 142 19.03 0.56 8.21
CA ILE A 142 20.31 1.26 8.14
C ILE A 142 20.24 2.41 7.14
N GLU A 143 19.65 2.19 5.96
CA GLU A 143 19.55 3.20 4.92
C GLU A 143 18.55 4.31 5.24
N SER A 144 17.37 3.94 5.75
CA SER A 144 16.24 4.86 5.86
C SER A 144 16.13 5.57 7.21
N TYR A 145 16.72 5.01 8.27
CA TYR A 145 16.59 5.51 9.64
C TYR A 145 17.93 5.96 10.24
N GLY A 146 18.90 6.31 9.40
CA GLY A 146 20.12 6.98 9.85
C GLY A 146 21.01 6.14 10.78
N GLY A 147 20.98 4.81 10.63
CA GLY A 147 21.75 3.89 11.45
C GLY A 147 21.14 3.53 12.81
N GLU A 148 19.84 3.73 12.98
CA GLU A 148 19.08 3.10 14.07
C GLU A 148 19.27 1.57 14.08
N GLU A 149 19.14 0.96 15.26
CA GLU A 149 19.24 -0.50 15.39
C GLU A 149 17.94 -1.17 14.89
N PRO A 150 18.03 -2.25 14.10
CA PRO A 150 16.85 -2.98 13.60
C PRO A 150 15.86 -3.36 14.70
N ASP A 151 16.36 -3.83 15.85
CA ASP A 151 15.53 -4.18 17.01
C ASP A 151 14.71 -2.99 17.54
N HIS A 152 15.27 -1.77 17.46
CA HIS A 152 14.58 -0.57 17.91
C HIS A 152 13.45 -0.18 16.96
N VAL A 153 13.70 -0.24 15.65
CA VAL A 153 12.67 0.03 14.64
C VAL A 153 11.57 -1.04 14.69
N SER A 154 11.93 -2.32 14.82
CA SER A 154 10.97 -3.42 14.99
C SER A 154 10.08 -3.19 16.23
N ALA A 155 10.67 -2.71 17.34
CA ALA A 155 9.90 -2.34 18.53
C ALA A 155 8.89 -1.20 18.26
N TRP A 156 9.24 -0.16 17.48
CA TRP A 156 8.27 0.89 17.08
C TRP A 156 7.10 0.31 16.30
N LEU A 157 7.38 -0.59 15.34
CA LEU A 157 6.34 -1.23 14.52
C LEU A 157 5.37 -2.07 15.37
N MET A 158 5.91 -2.75 16.39
CA MET A 158 5.12 -3.54 17.35
C MET A 158 4.33 -2.67 18.35
N ASP A 159 4.84 -1.49 18.70
CA ASP A 159 4.21 -0.58 19.68
C ASP A 159 3.04 0.23 19.10
N VAL A 160 2.81 0.18 17.78
CA VAL A 160 1.62 0.79 17.19
C VAL A 160 0.37 0.06 17.71
N THR A 161 -0.32 0.61 18.70
CA THR A 161 -1.40 -0.10 19.41
C THR A 161 -2.78 0.06 18.79
N MET A 162 -2.91 0.47 17.52
CA MET A 162 -4.25 0.49 16.93
C MET A 162 -4.81 -0.93 16.92
N ASP A 163 -5.80 -1.14 17.78
CA ASP A 163 -6.48 -2.41 17.97
C ASP A 163 -7.14 -2.73 16.65
N ASP A 164 -6.72 -3.84 16.04
CA ASP A 164 -7.21 -4.25 14.72
C ASP A 164 -8.75 -4.30 14.72
N ASP A 165 -9.37 -4.58 15.88
CA ASP A 165 -10.82 -4.57 16.07
C ASP A 165 -11.46 -3.17 15.97
N GLU A 166 -10.80 -2.12 16.49
CA GLU A 166 -11.28 -0.73 16.40
C GLU A 166 -11.16 -0.20 14.96
N PHE A 167 -10.10 -0.61 14.26
CA PHE A 167 -9.91 -0.32 12.84
C PHE A 167 -10.99 -0.94 11.98
N GLU A 168 -11.28 -2.24 12.16
CA GLU A 168 -12.32 -2.95 11.41
C GLU A 168 -13.72 -2.39 11.72
N ALA A 169 -14.00 -2.05 12.98
CA ALA A 169 -15.27 -1.44 13.37
C ALA A 169 -15.47 -0.05 12.74
N HIS A 170 -14.43 0.78 12.72
CA HIS A 170 -14.48 2.10 12.07
C HIS A 170 -14.68 1.97 10.55
N LEU A 171 -14.00 1.00 9.94
CA LEU A 171 -14.10 0.70 8.51
C LEU A 171 -15.49 0.22 8.09
N ALA A 172 -16.11 -0.65 8.90
CA ALA A 172 -17.47 -1.12 8.64
C ALA A 172 -18.47 0.06 8.62
N ALA A 173 -18.36 0.97 9.60
CA ALA A 173 -19.21 2.15 9.69
C ALA A 173 -19.03 3.10 8.50
N MET A 174 -17.80 3.30 8.03
CA MET A 174 -17.51 4.18 6.89
C MET A 174 -18.00 3.59 5.56
N ASN A 175 -17.81 2.29 5.33
CA ASN A 175 -18.27 1.62 4.11
C ASN A 175 -19.80 1.62 4.00
N ASP A 176 -20.51 1.37 5.10
CA ASP A 176 -21.97 1.41 5.12
C ASP A 176 -22.50 2.82 4.81
N GLY A 177 -21.86 3.86 5.35
CA GLY A 177 -22.19 5.26 5.07
C GLY A 177 -21.93 5.65 3.61
N TYR A 178 -20.79 5.24 3.04
CA TYR A 178 -20.42 5.54 1.66
C TYR A 178 -21.32 4.80 0.64
N LEU A 179 -21.58 3.51 0.86
CA LEU A 179 -22.46 2.73 -0.01
C LEU A 179 -23.91 3.28 0.01
N ALA A 180 -24.41 3.68 1.18
CA ALA A 180 -25.71 4.34 1.29
C ALA A 180 -25.75 5.67 0.50
N ALA A 181 -24.70 6.49 0.57
CA ALA A 181 -24.62 7.75 -0.15
C ALA A 181 -24.55 7.55 -1.68
N VAL A 182 -23.76 6.59 -2.16
CA VAL A 182 -23.65 6.25 -3.59
C VAL A 182 -24.97 5.69 -4.13
N GLN A 183 -25.68 4.86 -3.36
CA GLN A 183 -26.99 4.34 -3.73
C GLN A 183 -28.06 5.45 -3.78
N ALA A 184 -28.06 6.37 -2.81
CA ALA A 184 -28.97 7.51 -2.80
C ALA A 184 -28.78 8.41 -4.02
N PHE A 185 -27.53 8.70 -4.39
CA PHE A 185 -27.21 9.54 -5.55
C PHE A 185 -27.67 8.91 -6.88
N ARG A 186 -27.59 7.58 -7.01
CA ARG A 186 -28.06 6.84 -8.19
C ARG A 186 -29.59 6.74 -8.31
N LEU A 187 -30.34 6.98 -7.23
CA LEU A 187 -31.80 6.97 -7.23
C LEU A 187 -32.41 8.35 -7.52
N THR A 188 -31.59 9.41 -7.48
CA THR A 188 -32.00 10.80 -7.70
C THR A 188 -31.56 11.38 -9.05
N ALA A 189 -30.82 10.63 -9.85
CA ALA A 189 -30.38 10.99 -11.21
C ALA A 189 -31.17 10.19 -12.26
#